data_AF-A0A2V5U1S6-F1
#
_entry.id   AF-A0A2V5U1S6-F1
#
_cell.length_a   1.000
_cell.length_b   1.000
_cell.length_c   1.000
_cell.angle_alpha   90.00
_cell.angle_beta   90.00
_cell.angle_gamma   90.00
#
_symmetry.space_group_name_H-M   'P 1'
#
loop_
_entity.id
_entity.type
_entity.pdbx_description
1 polymer ?
#
loop_
_entity_poly.entity_id
_entity_poly.type
_entity_poly.pdbx_seq_one_letter_code
_entity_poly.pdbx_strand_id
1 'polypeptide(L)'
;MESSCSSGHRSPTWRCLWAKLAFAKIPNEAAVLSEMQSNIGEQTGLYIFPGPGVGKNATRQEKNEAMKHVGEKMAANPSGLLMYHAPGRPFTLGKWLGTEFGTELLEAILVVFLLAQTRIVSFAGRVGFVLVAGILAAITTNVSYWN
;
A
#
# COMPACT_ATOMS: atom_id res chain seq x y z
N MET A 1 -21.75 18.78 18.57
CA MET A 1 -21.46 18.50 20.00
C MET A 1 -19.94 18.45 20.20
N GLU A 2 -19.22 19.50 19.79
CA GLU A 2 -17.74 19.50 19.70
C GLU A 2 -17.11 20.70 20.42
N SER A 3 -17.90 21.41 21.23
CA SER A 3 -17.49 22.66 21.89
C SER A 3 -16.98 22.47 23.32
N SER A 4 -16.94 21.25 23.87
CA SER A 4 -16.67 21.02 25.30
C SER A 4 -15.23 20.62 25.66
N CYS A 5 -14.24 20.78 24.77
CA CYS A 5 -12.84 20.50 25.09
C CYS A 5 -11.99 21.75 25.44
N SER A 6 -12.57 22.96 25.39
CA SER A 6 -11.82 24.21 25.61
C SER A 6 -12.38 25.00 26.80
N SER A 7 -12.19 24.49 28.02
CA SER A 7 -12.24 25.33 29.22
C SER A 7 -11.71 24.59 30.44
N GLY A 8 -10.57 25.06 30.96
CA GLY A 8 -10.26 25.13 32.39
C GLY A 8 -10.20 23.83 33.20
N HIS A 9 -8.99 23.48 33.65
CA HIS A 9 -8.74 22.85 34.95
C HIS A 9 -9.70 21.73 35.39
N ARG A 10 -9.56 20.54 34.81
CA ARG A 10 -9.67 19.25 35.53
C ARG A 10 -9.20 18.11 34.63
N SER A 11 -8.50 17.18 35.26
CA SER A 11 -7.91 15.93 34.76
C SER A 11 -8.39 15.44 33.37
N PRO A 12 -7.47 15.10 32.44
CA PRO A 12 -7.86 14.56 31.15
C PRO A 12 -8.55 13.22 31.38
N THR A 13 -9.87 13.18 31.17
CA THR A 13 -10.62 11.93 31.20
C THR A 13 -10.12 11.06 30.04
N TRP A 14 -9.92 9.77 30.32
CA TRP A 14 -9.38 8.78 29.37
C TRP A 14 -10.07 8.83 27.99
N ARG A 15 -11.36 9.22 27.92
CA ARG A 15 -12.09 9.44 26.66
C ARG A 15 -11.45 10.45 25.70
N CYS A 16 -10.86 11.54 26.20
CA CYS A 16 -10.20 12.54 25.35
C CYS A 16 -8.82 12.07 24.87
N LEU A 17 -8.17 11.18 25.63
CA LEU A 17 -6.87 10.61 25.28
C LEU A 17 -7.01 9.63 24.10
N TRP A 18 -8.04 8.78 24.11
CA TRP A 18 -8.32 7.85 23.03
C TRP A 18 -8.74 8.53 21.72
N ALA A 19 -9.49 9.63 21.79
CA ALA A 19 -9.86 10.41 20.60
C ALA A 19 -8.65 11.05 19.90
N LYS A 20 -7.57 11.37 20.63
CA LYS A 20 -6.32 11.90 20.06
C LYS A 20 -5.42 10.84 19.41
N LEU A 21 -5.62 9.56 19.70
CA LEU A 21 -4.62 8.52 19.44
C LEU A 21 -5.01 7.48 18.39
N ALA A 22 -6.25 7.45 17.89
CA ALA A 22 -6.65 6.42 16.92
C ALA A 22 -6.96 6.98 15.52
N PHE A 23 -7.83 7.99 15.42
CA PHE A 23 -8.24 8.53 14.11
C PHE A 23 -8.67 9.99 14.26
N ALA A 24 -7.80 10.92 13.91
CA ALA A 24 -8.15 12.34 13.82
C ALA A 24 -8.50 12.69 12.37
N LYS A 25 -9.61 13.42 12.19
CA LYS A 25 -9.96 14.01 10.89
C LYS A 25 -8.95 15.11 10.56
N ILE A 26 -8.52 15.18 9.30
CA ILE A 26 -7.67 16.29 8.83
C ILE A 26 -8.45 17.61 8.98
N PRO A 27 -7.96 18.58 9.79
CA PRO A 27 -8.59 19.89 9.85
C PRO A 27 -8.43 20.60 8.51
N ASN A 28 -9.46 21.35 8.10
CA ASN A 28 -9.50 22.01 6.79
C ASN A 28 -9.27 21.05 5.60
N GLU A 29 -9.90 19.89 5.67
CA GLU A 29 -9.79 18.80 4.69
C GLU A 29 -9.97 19.27 3.24
N ALA A 30 -10.91 20.16 2.95
CA ALA A 30 -11.15 20.65 1.58
C ALA A 30 -9.93 21.34 0.97
N ALA A 31 -9.23 22.18 1.75
CA ALA A 31 -8.02 22.85 1.27
C ALA A 31 -6.88 21.83 1.09
N VAL A 32 -6.71 20.90 2.03
CA VAL A 32 -5.67 19.87 1.95
C VAL A 32 -5.90 18.96 0.74
N LEU A 33 -7.13 18.50 0.52
CA LEU A 33 -7.49 17.67 -0.64
C LEU A 33 -7.31 18.41 -1.97
N SER A 34 -7.65 19.71 -2.03
CA SER A 34 -7.42 20.54 -3.21
C SER A 34 -5.93 20.62 -3.56
N GLU A 35 -5.06 20.82 -2.56
CA GLU A 35 -3.61 20.86 -2.77
C GLU A 35 -3.04 19.49 -3.13
N MET A 36 -3.56 18.42 -2.56
CA MET A 36 -3.16 17.06 -2.94
C MET A 36 -3.54 16.78 -4.39
N GLN A 37 -4.75 17.15 -4.81
CA GLN A 37 -5.20 16.97 -6.18
C GLN A 37 -4.39 17.83 -7.17
N SER A 38 -4.05 19.07 -6.82
CA SER A 38 -3.27 19.96 -7.69
C SER A 38 -1.82 19.49 -7.87
N ASN A 39 -1.21 18.91 -6.82
CA ASN A 39 0.21 18.53 -6.84
C ASN A 39 0.46 17.05 -7.21
N ILE A 40 -0.43 16.13 -6.81
CA ILE A 40 -0.31 14.68 -7.09
C ILE A 40 -1.09 14.30 -8.36
N GLY A 41 -2.21 14.98 -8.63
CA GLY A 41 -3.05 14.72 -9.80
C GLY A 41 -3.68 13.33 -9.76
N GLU A 42 -3.53 12.59 -10.87
CA GLU A 42 -4.11 11.25 -11.05
C GLU A 42 -3.21 10.11 -10.54
N GLN A 43 -2.04 10.43 -9.97
CA GLN A 43 -1.06 9.44 -9.53
C GLN A 43 -1.52 8.76 -8.23
N THR A 44 -2.24 7.66 -8.36
CA THR A 44 -2.65 6.82 -7.22
C THR A 44 -1.46 6.02 -6.70
N GLY A 45 -1.24 6.00 -5.38
CA GLY A 45 -0.13 5.26 -4.81
C GLY A 45 0.17 5.57 -3.34
N LEU A 46 1.22 4.95 -2.85
CA LEU A 46 1.73 5.11 -1.50
C LEU A 46 2.90 6.13 -1.48
N TYR A 47 2.75 7.18 -0.69
CA TYR A 47 3.69 8.29 -0.58
C TYR A 47 4.30 8.34 0.82
N ILE A 48 5.63 8.50 0.88
CA ILE A 48 6.37 8.71 2.12
C ILE A 48 6.89 10.16 2.11
N PHE A 49 6.65 10.90 3.19
CA PHE A 49 7.14 12.26 3.34
C PHE A 49 7.82 12.45 4.70
N PRO A 50 8.85 13.34 4.81
CA PRO A 50 9.52 13.99 3.68
C PRO A 50 10.32 12.97 2.87
N GLY A 51 10.16 13.01 1.54
CA GLY A 51 10.90 12.13 0.65
C GLY A 51 12.41 12.42 0.71
N PRO A 52 13.26 11.45 0.31
CA PRO A 52 14.72 11.62 0.34
C PRO A 52 15.23 12.78 -0.54
N GLY A 53 14.39 13.42 -1.37
CA GLY A 53 14.78 14.56 -2.20
C GLY A 53 15.67 14.16 -3.38
N VAL A 54 15.66 12.87 -3.72
CA VAL A 54 16.41 12.29 -4.83
C VAL A 54 15.46 11.99 -5.98
N GLY A 55 15.86 12.33 -7.20
CA GLY A 55 15.05 12.08 -8.40
C GLY A 55 14.80 10.58 -8.63
N LYS A 56 13.78 10.25 -9.45
CA LYS A 56 13.37 8.87 -9.76
C LYS A 56 14.54 7.98 -10.24
N ASN A 57 15.59 8.57 -10.82
CA ASN A 57 16.78 7.91 -11.35
C ASN A 57 18.06 8.08 -10.52
N ALA A 58 17.96 8.50 -9.25
CA ALA A 58 19.14 8.73 -8.43
C ALA A 58 19.94 7.43 -8.20
N THR A 59 21.25 7.55 -8.33
CA THR A 59 22.21 6.47 -8.11
C THR A 59 22.16 6.00 -6.65
N ARG A 60 22.60 4.77 -6.38
CA ARG A 60 22.61 4.21 -5.02
C ARG A 60 23.43 5.06 -4.04
N GLN A 61 24.48 5.74 -4.51
CA GLN A 61 25.27 6.68 -3.71
C GLN A 61 24.48 7.94 -3.35
N GLU A 62 23.82 8.58 -4.30
CA GLU A 62 22.97 9.75 -4.04
C GLU A 62 21.82 9.42 -3.08
N LYS A 63 21.23 8.22 -3.19
CA LYS A 63 20.22 7.73 -2.25
C LYS A 63 20.78 7.57 -0.83
N ASN A 64 22.00 7.05 -0.68
CA ASN A 64 22.64 6.89 0.62
C ASN A 64 23.02 8.23 1.27
N GLU A 65 23.49 9.20 0.48
CA GLU A 65 23.81 10.54 0.98
C GLU A 65 22.55 11.30 1.39
N ALA A 66 21.48 11.20 0.59
CA ALA A 66 20.19 11.72 0.96
C ALA A 66 19.66 11.11 2.27
N MET A 67 19.81 9.79 2.45
CA MET A 67 19.35 9.07 3.64
C MET A 67 19.98 9.59 4.93
N LYS A 68 21.23 10.07 4.88
CA LYS A 68 21.94 10.63 6.06
C LYS A 68 21.25 11.89 6.57
N HIS A 69 20.70 12.70 5.67
CA HIS A 69 20.00 13.94 6.01
C HIS A 69 18.48 13.76 6.17
N VAL A 70 17.94 12.58 5.84
CA VAL A 70 16.51 12.26 6.04
C VAL A 70 16.14 12.28 7.53
N GLY A 71 17.04 11.84 8.43
CA GLY A 71 16.81 11.92 9.88
C GLY A 71 16.59 13.35 10.39
N GLU A 72 17.43 14.29 9.95
CA GLU A 72 17.31 15.71 10.29
C GLU A 72 16.04 16.34 9.68
N LYS A 73 15.72 15.99 8.43
CA LYS A 73 14.49 16.45 7.76
C LYS A 73 13.22 15.90 8.41
N MET A 74 13.23 14.66 8.89
CA MET A 74 12.13 14.05 9.64
C MET A 74 11.93 14.70 11.01
N ALA A 75 13.01 15.17 11.65
CA ALA A 75 12.91 15.92 12.91
C ALA A 75 12.40 17.36 12.70
N ALA A 76 12.71 17.97 11.56
CA ALA A 76 12.34 19.36 11.26
C ALA A 76 11.00 19.54 10.51
N ASN A 77 10.47 18.49 9.89
CA ASN A 77 9.25 18.55 9.06
C ASN A 77 8.25 17.47 9.46
N PRO A 78 6.94 17.68 9.21
CA PRO A 78 5.96 16.62 9.36
C PRO A 78 6.34 15.41 8.50
N SER A 79 6.27 14.23 9.09
CA SER A 79 6.57 12.97 8.44
C SER A 79 5.38 12.03 8.50
N GLY A 80 5.23 11.17 7.50
CA GLY A 80 4.11 10.26 7.43
C GLY A 80 4.07 9.41 6.17
N LEU A 81 3.14 8.47 6.21
CA LEU A 81 2.78 7.59 5.10
C LEU A 81 1.37 7.97 4.62
N LEU A 82 1.24 8.31 3.35
CA LEU A 82 -0.01 8.72 2.72
C LEU A 82 -0.37 7.72 1.63
N MET A 83 -1.53 7.08 1.75
CA MET A 83 -2.14 6.34 0.64
C MET A 83 -3.09 7.27 -0.10
N TYR A 84 -2.70 7.72 -1.30
CA TYR A 84 -3.51 8.62 -2.12
C TYR A 84 -4.21 7.85 -3.23
N HIS A 85 -5.52 8.08 -3.37
CA HIS A 85 -6.34 7.56 -4.46
C HIS A 85 -6.94 8.72 -5.23
N ALA A 86 -6.67 8.79 -6.52
CA ALA A 86 -7.19 9.85 -7.38
C ALA A 86 -8.73 9.78 -7.48
N PRO A 87 -9.42 10.94 -7.57
CA PRO A 87 -10.86 10.98 -7.74
C PRO A 87 -11.28 10.31 -9.05
N GLY A 88 -12.42 9.60 -9.04
CA GLY A 88 -13.01 9.00 -10.24
C GLY A 88 -12.75 7.51 -10.44
N ARG A 89 -11.86 6.87 -9.65
CA ARG A 89 -11.71 5.40 -9.67
C ARG A 89 -12.62 4.77 -8.60
N PRO A 90 -13.74 4.12 -8.96
CA PRO A 90 -14.57 3.46 -7.96
C PRO A 90 -13.75 2.32 -7.34
N PHE A 91 -13.53 2.39 -6.02
CA PHE A 91 -12.88 1.33 -5.25
C PHE A 91 -13.83 0.13 -5.19
N THR A 92 -13.75 -0.73 -6.21
CA THR A 92 -14.59 -1.91 -6.35
C THR A 92 -13.88 -3.13 -5.76
N LEU A 93 -13.66 -3.11 -4.44
CA LEU A 93 -13.00 -4.19 -3.70
C LEU A 93 -13.57 -5.56 -4.07
N GLY A 94 -14.90 -5.70 -4.15
CA GLY A 94 -15.56 -6.95 -4.50
C GLY A 94 -15.29 -7.44 -5.92
N LYS A 95 -15.18 -6.52 -6.90
CA LYS A 95 -14.83 -6.87 -8.28
C LYS A 95 -13.39 -7.36 -8.34
N TRP A 96 -12.48 -6.65 -7.69
CA TRP A 96 -11.06 -7.01 -7.58
C TRP A 96 -10.85 -8.36 -6.89
N LEU A 97 -11.46 -8.56 -5.72
CA LEU A 97 -11.41 -9.84 -5.00
C LEU A 97 -11.98 -10.98 -5.85
N GLY A 98 -13.12 -10.75 -6.51
CA GLY A 98 -13.73 -11.75 -7.36
C GLY A 98 -12.87 -12.13 -8.57
N THR A 99 -12.21 -11.15 -9.21
CA THR A 99 -11.31 -11.41 -10.32
C THR A 99 -10.06 -12.15 -9.87
N GLU A 100 -9.38 -11.68 -8.83
CA GLU A 100 -8.16 -12.32 -8.31
C GLU A 100 -8.44 -13.74 -7.81
N PHE A 101 -9.53 -13.93 -7.05
CA PHE A 101 -9.93 -15.26 -6.60
C PHE A 101 -10.27 -16.20 -7.76
N GLY A 102 -11.00 -15.69 -8.76
CA GLY A 102 -11.38 -16.48 -9.93
C GLY A 102 -10.17 -16.93 -10.76
N THR A 103 -9.20 -16.05 -10.96
CA THR A 103 -7.96 -16.37 -11.70
C THR A 103 -7.09 -17.35 -10.93
N GLU A 104 -6.85 -17.10 -9.63
CA GLU A 104 -6.05 -17.99 -8.76
C GLU A 104 -6.68 -19.38 -8.63
N LEU A 105 -8.02 -19.46 -8.52
CA LEU A 105 -8.73 -20.74 -8.46
C LEU A 105 -8.57 -21.54 -9.76
N LEU A 106 -8.65 -20.87 -10.90
CA LEU A 106 -8.50 -21.52 -12.21
C LEU A 106 -7.07 -22.01 -12.41
N GLU A 107 -6.07 -21.22 -12.04
CA GLU A 107 -4.65 -21.61 -12.08
C GLU A 107 -4.39 -22.81 -11.17
N ALA A 108 -4.89 -22.81 -9.94
CA ALA A 108 -4.75 -23.93 -9.02
C ALA A 108 -5.37 -25.22 -9.57
N ILE A 109 -6.57 -25.14 -10.17
CA ILE A 109 -7.22 -26.29 -10.82
C ILE A 109 -6.36 -26.81 -11.98
N LEU A 110 -5.80 -25.91 -12.79
CA LEU A 110 -4.95 -26.27 -13.93
C LEU A 110 -3.66 -26.94 -13.48
N VAL A 111 -2.99 -26.43 -12.45
CA VAL A 111 -1.78 -27.02 -11.88
C VAL A 111 -2.07 -28.41 -11.32
N VAL A 112 -3.16 -28.59 -10.58
CA VAL A 112 -3.57 -29.90 -10.04
C VAL A 112 -3.92 -30.87 -11.17
N PHE A 113 -4.59 -30.41 -12.22
CA PHE A 113 -4.91 -31.23 -13.39
C PHE A 113 -3.66 -31.70 -14.12
N LEU A 114 -2.68 -30.81 -14.35
CA LEU A 114 -1.40 -31.19 -14.96
C LEU A 114 -0.62 -32.13 -14.05
N LEU A 115 -0.60 -31.87 -12.74
CA LEU A 115 0.05 -32.76 -11.78
C LEU A 115 -0.55 -34.17 -11.82
N ALA A 116 -1.88 -34.28 -11.94
CA ALA A 116 -2.58 -35.57 -12.05
C ALA A 116 -2.22 -36.35 -13.34
N GLN A 117 -1.83 -35.65 -14.42
CA GLN A 117 -1.35 -36.26 -15.65
C GLN A 117 0.14 -36.64 -15.60
N THR A 118 0.92 -36.02 -14.73
CA THR A 118 2.34 -36.37 -14.57
C THR A 118 2.50 -37.66 -13.76
N ARG A 119 3.37 -38.58 -14.22
CA ARG A 119 3.71 -39.82 -13.49
C ARG A 119 4.67 -39.59 -12.31
N ILE A 120 4.52 -38.46 -11.61
CA ILE A 120 5.37 -38.11 -10.47
C ILE A 120 4.88 -38.87 -9.23
N VAL A 121 5.61 -39.94 -8.90
CA VAL A 121 5.32 -40.83 -7.77
C VAL A 121 5.89 -40.33 -6.44
N SER A 122 6.92 -39.49 -6.45
CA SER A 122 7.52 -38.97 -5.22
C SER A 122 6.81 -37.71 -4.72
N PHE A 123 6.62 -37.61 -3.39
CA PHE A 123 6.02 -36.43 -2.76
C PHE A 123 6.82 -35.15 -3.06
N ALA A 124 8.15 -35.22 -2.94
CA ALA A 124 9.03 -34.10 -3.26
C ALA A 124 8.91 -33.63 -4.72
N GLY A 125 8.73 -34.56 -5.67
CA GLY A 125 8.51 -34.21 -7.07
C GLY A 125 7.19 -33.48 -7.29
N ARG A 126 6.12 -33.87 -6.57
CA ARG A 126 4.81 -33.18 -6.66
C ARG A 126 4.88 -31.78 -6.09
N VAL A 127 5.55 -31.60 -4.95
CA VAL A 127 5.78 -30.28 -4.33
C VAL A 127 6.61 -29.39 -5.25
N GLY A 128 7.71 -29.92 -5.81
CA GLY A 128 8.56 -29.19 -6.75
C GLY A 128 7.82 -28.78 -8.02
N PHE A 129 6.98 -29.66 -8.57
CA PHE A 129 6.15 -29.36 -9.73
C PHE A 129 5.19 -28.19 -9.47
N VAL A 130 4.44 -28.25 -8.36
CA VAL A 130 3.47 -27.19 -7.99
C VAL A 130 4.20 -25.87 -7.73
N LEU A 131 5.37 -25.90 -7.08
CA LEU A 131 6.18 -24.72 -6.83
C LEU A 131 6.63 -24.03 -8.13
N VAL A 132 7.18 -24.79 -9.08
CA VAL A 132 7.62 -24.26 -10.37
C VAL A 132 6.44 -23.73 -11.18
N ALA A 133 5.33 -24.48 -11.21
CA ALA A 133 4.12 -24.04 -11.90
C ALA A 133 3.54 -22.74 -11.31
N GLY A 134 3.53 -22.61 -9.98
CA GLY A 134 3.10 -21.37 -9.30
C GLY A 134 4.01 -20.18 -9.58
N ILE A 135 5.34 -20.38 -9.64
CA ILE A 135 6.28 -19.33 -10.02
C ILE A 135 6.03 -18.87 -11.47
N LEU A 136 5.82 -19.80 -12.39
CA LEU A 136 5.51 -19.48 -13.79
C LEU A 136 4.20 -18.71 -13.91
N ALA A 137 3.14 -19.15 -13.20
CA ALA A 137 1.85 -18.49 -13.17
C ALA A 137 1.96 -17.04 -12.62
N ALA A 138 2.63 -16.86 -11.48
CA ALA A 138 2.83 -15.54 -10.86
C ALA A 138 3.58 -14.55 -11.77
N ILE A 139 4.54 -15.02 -12.56
CA ILE A 139 5.23 -14.16 -13.55
C ILE A 139 4.25 -13.76 -14.66
N THR A 140 3.48 -14.70 -15.19
CA THR A 140 2.53 -14.41 -16.29
C THR A 140 1.41 -13.45 -15.89
N THR A 141 0.94 -13.50 -14.65
CA THR A 141 -0.10 -12.59 -14.15
C THR A 141 0.43 -11.19 -13.84
N ASN A 142 1.66 -11.08 -13.34
CA ASN A 142 2.27 -9.78 -13.02
C ASN A 142 2.73 -8.97 -14.24
N VAL A 143 3.01 -9.61 -15.39
CA VAL A 143 3.37 -8.89 -16.63
C VAL A 143 2.22 -8.01 -17.15
N SER A 144 0.96 -8.36 -16.87
CA SER A 144 -0.19 -7.52 -17.25
C SER A 144 -0.32 -6.23 -16.43
N TYR A 145 0.44 -6.07 -15.34
CA TYR A 145 0.43 -4.87 -14.49
C TYR A 145 1.45 -3.79 -14.92
N TRP A 146 2.05 -3.96 -16.10
CA TRP A 146 3.06 -3.06 -16.71
C TRP A 146 2.48 -2.08 -17.75
N ASN A 147 1.17 -1.84 -17.73
CA ASN A 147 0.50 -0.76 -18.46
C ASN A 147 -0.38 0.07 -17.51
#